data_AF-A0A2A5FJD7-F1
#
_entry.id   AF-A0A2A5FJD7-F1
#
_cell.length_a   1.000
_cell.length_b   1.000
_cell.length_c   1.000
_cell.angle_alpha   90.00
_cell.angle_beta   90.00
_cell.angle_gamma   90.00
#
_symmetry.space_group_name_H-M   'P 1'
#
loop_
_entity.id
_entity.type
_entity.pdbx_description
1 polymer ?
#
loop_
_entity_poly.entity_id
_entity_poly.type
_entity_poly.pdbx_seq_one_letter_code
_entity_poly.pdbx_strand_id
1 'polypeptide(L)'
;MVAKCDHLSTNMNQRGEIIIYQTGSGKTDIKIRLDKKTLWLDQYQMTELFETDRTSIGRHIRNIYQSSELKESSTCAKITQVQKEGNRTVQRQIKAYNMDVIIS
;
A
#
# COMPACT_ATOMS: atom_id res chain seq x y z
N MET A 1 0.35 -19.32 13.14
CA MET A 1 -0.31 -18.04 12.81
C MET A 1 -0.77 -18.16 11.37
N VAL A 2 -2.02 -18.53 11.15
CA VAL A 2 -2.56 -18.84 9.81
C VAL A 2 -3.34 -17.61 9.36
N ALA A 3 -2.83 -16.89 8.36
CA ALA A 3 -3.60 -15.86 7.69
C ALA A 3 -4.78 -16.53 6.97
N LYS A 4 -6.02 -16.15 7.30
CA LYS A 4 -7.22 -16.61 6.61
C LYS A 4 -7.29 -15.89 5.26
N CYS A 5 -7.23 -16.66 4.18
CA CYS A 5 -7.46 -16.19 2.82
C CYS A 5 -8.96 -16.24 2.53
N ASP A 6 -9.63 -15.09 2.46
CA ASP A 6 -11.00 -14.99 1.93
C ASP A 6 -11.03 -14.02 0.73
N HIS A 7 -11.46 -14.58 -0.41
CA HIS A 7 -11.94 -13.99 -1.66
C HIS A 7 -11.31 -12.68 -2.18
N LEU A 8 -10.41 -12.79 -3.18
CA LEU A 8 -9.90 -11.67 -3.98
C LEU A 8 -10.85 -11.39 -5.17
N SER A 9 -11.43 -10.19 -5.25
CA SER A 9 -12.18 -9.74 -6.43
C SER A 9 -11.36 -8.72 -7.21
N THR A 10 -10.98 -9.07 -8.45
CA THR A 10 -10.18 -8.22 -9.34
C THR A 10 -11.11 -7.46 -10.30
N ASN A 11 -11.08 -6.11 -10.25
CA ASN A 11 -11.77 -5.29 -11.24
C ASN A 11 -10.75 -4.75 -12.26
N MET A 12 -10.84 -5.20 -13.52
CA MET A 12 -9.92 -4.81 -14.59
C MET A 12 -10.30 -3.46 -15.18
N ASN A 13 -9.47 -2.44 -14.97
CA ASN A 13 -9.52 -1.18 -15.73
C ASN A 13 -8.08 -0.81 -16.17
N GLN A 14 -7.93 -0.19 -17.35
CA GLN A 14 -6.66 -0.06 -18.10
C GLN A 14 -5.60 0.90 -17.48
N ARG A 15 -5.56 1.05 -16.14
CA ARG A 15 -4.66 1.94 -15.40
C ARG A 15 -3.89 1.24 -14.24
N GLY A 16 -3.72 -0.07 -14.34
CA GLY A 16 -3.18 -0.95 -13.29
C GLY A 16 -4.28 -1.78 -12.64
N GLU A 17 -3.92 -2.96 -12.15
CA GLU A 17 -4.86 -3.86 -11.48
C GLU A 17 -5.11 -3.34 -10.05
N ILE A 18 -6.37 -3.34 -9.61
CA ILE A 18 -6.73 -3.00 -8.23
C ILE A 18 -7.15 -4.28 -7.53
N ILE A 19 -6.48 -4.58 -6.43
CA ILE A 19 -6.83 -5.67 -5.54
C ILE A 19 -7.55 -5.09 -4.33
N ILE A 20 -8.73 -5.62 -4.03
CA ILE A 20 -9.47 -5.29 -2.82
C ILE A 20 -9.21 -6.40 -1.81
N TYR A 21 -8.56 -6.05 -0.70
CA TYR A 21 -8.35 -6.96 0.42
C TYR A 21 -9.35 -6.66 1.53
N GLN A 22 -10.09 -7.67 1.96
CA GLN A 22 -11.00 -7.58 3.09
C GLN A 22 -10.31 -8.09 4.34
N THR A 23 -10.24 -7.25 5.37
CA THR A 23 -9.73 -7.71 6.67
C THR A 23 -10.66 -8.78 7.25
N GLY A 24 -10.15 -9.69 8.07
CA GLY A 24 -10.91 -10.85 8.58
C GLY A 24 -12.16 -10.52 9.41
N SER A 25 -12.40 -9.23 9.70
CA SER A 25 -13.63 -8.73 10.33
C SER A 25 -14.70 -8.26 9.34
N GLY A 26 -14.41 -8.25 8.03
CA GLY A 26 -15.31 -7.78 6.96
C GLY A 26 -15.56 -6.27 6.96
N LYS A 27 -14.83 -5.49 7.78
CA LYS A 27 -15.12 -4.07 8.03
C LYS A 27 -14.34 -3.09 7.15
N THR A 28 -13.21 -3.51 6.58
CA THR A 28 -12.32 -2.61 5.83
C THR A 28 -11.88 -3.24 4.52
N ASP A 29 -12.18 -2.55 3.42
CA ASP A 29 -11.69 -2.84 2.07
C ASP A 29 -10.40 -2.05 1.82
N ILE A 30 -9.25 -2.73 1.77
CA ILE A 30 -7.96 -2.12 1.42
C ILE A 30 -7.77 -2.20 -0.09
N LYS A 31 -7.68 -1.04 -0.76
CA LYS A 31 -7.50 -0.95 -2.21
C LYS A 31 -6.03 -0.87 -2.60
N ILE A 32 -5.45 -1.98 -3.02
CA ILE A 32 -4.03 -2.09 -3.35
C ILE A 32 -3.85 -1.96 -4.86
N ARG A 33 -2.82 -1.21 -5.29
CA ARG A 33 -2.45 -1.11 -6.70
C ARG A 33 -1.46 -2.24 -7.03
N LEU A 34 -1.76 -3.02 -8.05
CA LEU A 34 -0.86 -3.98 -8.66
C LEU A 34 -0.38 -3.43 -10.01
N ASP A 35 0.93 -3.28 -10.16
CA ASP A 35 1.58 -2.87 -11.41
C ASP A 35 2.73 -3.81 -11.72
N LYS A 36 2.74 -4.44 -12.90
CA LYS A 36 3.79 -5.37 -13.34
C LYS A 36 4.14 -6.45 -12.31
N LYS A 37 3.14 -6.99 -11.62
CA LYS A 37 3.25 -7.97 -10.53
C LYS A 37 3.81 -7.43 -9.21
N THR A 38 4.00 -6.12 -9.10
CA THR A 38 4.42 -5.43 -7.87
C THR A 38 3.21 -4.80 -7.20
N LEU A 39 2.99 -5.15 -5.93
CA LEU A 39 1.99 -4.52 -5.08
C LEU A 39 2.54 -3.23 -4.50
N TRP A 40 1.81 -2.14 -4.71
CA TRP A 40 2.15 -0.81 -4.23
C TRP A 40 1.14 -0.37 -3.18
N LEU A 41 1.65 -0.03 -2.00
CA LEU A 41 0.87 0.37 -0.83
C LEU A 41 1.41 1.67 -0.25
N ASP A 42 0.53 2.58 0.17
CA ASP A 42 0.96 3.66 1.06
C ASP A 42 1.09 3.17 2.52
N GLN A 43 1.65 4.01 3.41
CA GLN A 43 1.85 3.64 4.81
C GLN A 43 0.55 3.38 5.56
N TYR A 44 -0.56 4.02 5.19
CA TYR A 44 -1.85 3.80 5.84
C TYR A 44 -2.41 2.42 5.47
N GLN A 45 -2.32 2.06 4.19
CA GLN A 45 -2.69 0.73 3.72
C GLN A 45 -1.83 -0.37 4.35
N MET A 46 -0.54 -0.11 4.56
CA MET A 46 0.33 -1.02 5.32
C MET A 46 -0.13 -1.18 6.77
N THR A 47 -0.54 -0.10 7.45
CA THR A 47 -1.05 -0.22 8.83
C THR A 47 -2.32 -1.06 8.92
N GLU A 48 -3.22 -0.93 7.94
CA GLU A 48 -4.44 -1.75 7.90
C GLU A 48 -4.13 -3.21 7.56
N LEU A 49 -3.21 -3.46 6.62
CA LEU A 49 -2.88 -4.81 6.15
C LEU A 49 -2.12 -5.64 7.20
N PHE A 50 -1.18 -5.02 7.92
CA PHE A 50 -0.33 -5.68 8.91
C PHE A 50 -0.79 -5.47 10.35
N GLU A 51 -1.97 -4.88 10.54
CA GLU A 51 -2.57 -4.60 11.86
C GLU A 51 -1.56 -3.94 12.83
N THR A 52 -0.84 -2.94 12.33
CA THR A 52 0.23 -2.24 13.05
C THR A 52 0.06 -0.72 12.97
N ASP A 53 0.90 0.03 13.67
CA ASP A 53 0.82 1.49 13.71
C ASP A 53 1.79 2.18 12.73
N ARG A 54 1.48 3.43 12.39
CA ARG A 54 2.26 4.20 11.41
C ARG A 54 3.70 4.46 11.86
N THR A 55 3.94 4.53 13.17
CA THR A 55 5.28 4.74 13.73
C THR A 55 6.13 3.50 13.50
N SER A 56 5.57 2.31 13.71
CA SER A 56 6.21 1.03 13.43
C SER A 56 6.57 0.87 11.95
N ILE A 57 5.63 1.17 11.04
CA ILE A 57 5.87 1.19 9.59
C ILE A 57 6.99 2.18 9.23
N GLY A 58 6.91 3.42 9.71
CA GLY A 58 7.90 4.45 9.42
C GLY A 58 9.31 4.08 9.91
N ARG A 59 9.40 3.48 11.10
CA ARG A 59 10.67 2.97 11.65
C ARG A 59 11.25 1.85 10.80
N HIS A 60 10.41 0.90 10.38
CA HIS A 60 10.85 -0.23 9.55
C HIS A 60 11.41 0.23 8.20
N ILE A 61 10.66 1.08 7.48
CA ILE A 61 11.10 1.69 6.21
C ILE A 61 12.44 2.41 6.38
N ARG A 62 12.57 3.19 7.46
CA ARG A 62 13.81 3.92 7.75
C ARG A 62 14.98 2.97 7.95
N ASN A 63 14.79 1.90 8.72
CA ASN A 63 15.85 0.94 9.01
C ASN A 63 16.34 0.25 7.74
N ILE A 64 15.44 -0.22 6.88
CA ILE A 64 15.77 -0.86 5.59
C ILE A 64 16.67 0.02 4.73
N TYR A 65 16.34 1.31 4.61
CA TYR A 65 17.15 2.23 3.80
C TYR A 65 18.45 2.62 4.50
N GLN A 66 18.49 2.65 5.83
CA GLN A 66 19.72 2.90 6.59
C GLN A 66 20.69 1.71 6.52
N SER A 67 20.18 0.47 6.55
CA SER A 67 20.98 -0.75 6.39
C SER A 67 21.32 -1.06 4.93
N SER A 68 20.78 -0.29 3.97
CA SER A 68 20.94 -0.52 2.53
C SER A 68 20.46 -1.90 2.07
N GLU A 69 19.54 -2.53 2.80
CA GLU A 69 18.90 -3.79 2.41
C GLU A 69 18.13 -3.64 1.10
N LEU A 70 17.43 -2.51 0.95
CA LEU A 70 16.71 -2.14 -0.27
C LEU A 70 17.06 -0.72 -0.70
N LYS A 71 16.89 -0.45 -2.00
CA LYS A 71 17.12 0.88 -2.59
C LYS A 71 15.79 1.62 -2.74
N GLU A 72 15.66 2.80 -2.12
CA GLU A 72 14.44 3.62 -2.20
C GLU A 72 14.01 3.91 -3.65
N SER A 73 14.96 4.08 -4.58
CA SER A 73 14.65 4.33 -6.00
C SER A 73 13.91 3.18 -6.71
N SER A 74 14.01 1.96 -6.20
CA SER A 74 13.37 0.76 -6.77
C SER A 74 12.12 0.35 -5.99
N THR A 75 11.99 0.78 -4.73
CA THR A 75 10.96 0.31 -3.81
C THR A 75 10.01 1.41 -3.33
N CYS A 76 10.22 2.67 -3.73
CA CYS A 76 9.38 3.82 -3.39
C CYS A 76 8.98 4.59 -4.65
N ALA A 77 7.69 4.91 -4.78
CA ALA A 77 7.13 5.70 -5.86
C ALA A 77 6.29 6.85 -5.30
N LYS A 78 6.29 8.00 -5.99
CA LYS A 78 5.36 9.10 -5.69
C LYS A 78 4.13 8.97 -6.57
N ILE A 79 2.97 8.77 -5.96
CA ILE A 79 1.69 8.65 -6.66
C ILE A 79 0.87 9.91 -6.37
N THR A 80 0.27 10.50 -7.40
CA THR A 80 -0.69 11.58 -7.23
C THR A 80 -2.06 11.00 -6.89
N GLN A 81 -2.54 11.25 -5.68
CA GLN A 81 -3.91 10.98 -5.28
C GLN A 81 -4.75 12.22 -5.53
N VAL A 82 -5.80 12.07 -6.34
CA VAL A 82 -6.77 13.12 -6.63
C VAL A 82 -8.03 12.83 -5.82
N GLN A 83 -8.43 13.78 -4.98
CA GLN A 83 -9.64 13.69 -4.16
C GLN A 83 -10.53 14.89 -4.46
N LYS A 84 -11.84 14.66 -4.55
CA LYS A 84 -12.83 15.74 -4.65
C LYS A 84 -13.28 16.11 -3.24
N GLU A 85 -13.06 17.34 -2.83
CA GLU A 85 -13.46 17.90 -1.54
C GLU A 85 -14.47 19.03 -1.80
N GLY A 86 -15.76 18.72 -1.67
CA GLY A 86 -16.85 19.61 -2.05
C GLY A 86 -16.78 19.98 -3.54
N ASN A 87 -16.60 21.28 -3.81
CA ASN A 87 -16.47 21.82 -5.18
C ASN A 87 -15.01 21.87 -5.68
N ARG A 88 -14.03 21.43 -4.89
CA ARG A 88 -12.61 21.52 -5.24
C ARG A 88 -12.01 20.15 -5.51
N THR A 89 -11.11 20.10 -6.49
CA THR A 89 -10.25 18.93 -6.75
C THR A 89 -8.91 19.18 -6.07
N VAL A 90 -8.58 18.33 -5.09
CA VAL A 90 -7.33 18.40 -4.34
C VAL A 90 -6.42 17.28 -4.83
N GLN A 91 -5.16 17.62 -5.12
CA GLN A 91 -4.13 16.66 -5.50
C GLN A 91 -3.10 16.57 -4.39
N ARG A 92 -2.79 15.36 -3.93
CA ARG A 92 -1.76 15.08 -2.92
C ARG A 92 -0.75 14.12 -3.51
N GLN A 93 0.53 14.42 -3.33
CA GLN A 93 1.58 13.43 -3.61
C GLN A 93 1.74 12.52 -2.39
N ILE A 94 1.54 11.23 -2.61
CA ILE A 94 1.67 10.21 -1.58
C ILE A 94 2.81 9.29 -1.98
N LYS A 95 3.65 8.92 -1.00
CA LYS A 95 4.64 7.86 -1.20
C LYS A 95 3.94 6.52 -1.10
N ALA A 96 4.07 5.72 -2.15
CA ALA A 96 3.75 4.30 -2.13
C ALA A 96 5.05 3.50 -2.13
N TYR A 97 5.01 2.37 -1.47
CA TYR A 97 6.13 1.46 -1.33
C TYR A 97 5.73 0.11 -1.89
N ASN A 98 6.67 -0.60 -2.48
CA ASN A 98 6.41 -1.97 -2.88
C ASN A 98 6.30 -2.89 -1.66
N MET A 99 5.69 -4.06 -1.83
CA MET A 99 5.53 -5.02 -0.73
C MET A 99 6.85 -5.55 -0.16
N ASP A 100 7.95 -5.50 -0.93
CA ASP A 100 9.26 -5.93 -0.45
C ASP A 100 9.70 -5.12 0.78
N VAL A 101 9.33 -3.84 0.86
CA VAL A 101 9.70 -2.94 1.96
C VAL A 101 9.10 -3.35 3.30
N ILE A 102 8.05 -4.17 3.35
CA ILE A 102 7.41 -4.56 4.61
C ILE A 102 7.66 -6.03 5.00
N ILE A 103 8.19 -6.82 4.08
CA ILE A 103 8.55 -8.25 4.30
C ILE A 103 10.05 -8.46 4.49
N SER A 104 10.86 -7.41 4.40
CA SER A 104 12.32 -7.48 4.45
C SER A 104 12.87 -7.54 5.88
#